data_AF-A0A817MVG9-F1
#
_entry.id   AF-A0A817MVG9-F1
#
_cell.length_a   1.000
_cell.length_b   1.000
_cell.length_c   1.000
_cell.angle_alpha   90.00
_cell.angle_beta   90.00
_cell.angle_gamma   90.00
#
_symmetry.space_group_name_H-M   'P 1'
#
loop_
_entity.id
_entity.type
_entity.pdbx_description
1 polymer ?
#
loop_
_entity_poly.entity_id
_entity_poly.type
_entity_poly.pdbx_seq_one_letter_code
_entity_poly.pdbx_strand_id
1 'polypeptide(L)'
;PAYISEKYRQFPFPTRRNDITDEYDLSGELLGAGMNGAVLACWHRATNRKCALKVIKDSNRARCEVILHKKACEGCDHIVQILDVYENMFESKRCLYVIMEWHV
;
A
#
# COMPACT_ATOMS: atom_id res chain seq x y z
N PRO A 1 8.11 15.06 -19.48
CA PRO A 1 7.48 15.69 -18.28
C PRO A 1 6.00 15.32 -18.11
N ALA A 2 5.14 15.55 -19.11
CA ALA A 2 3.70 15.17 -19.06
C ALA A 2 3.46 13.66 -19.34
N TYR A 3 4.12 13.08 -20.35
CA TYR A 3 3.96 11.66 -20.72
C TYR A 3 4.27 10.67 -19.58
N ILE A 4 5.34 10.93 -18.82
CA ILE A 4 5.71 10.11 -17.66
C ILE A 4 4.63 10.23 -16.57
N SER A 5 4.01 11.39 -16.41
CA SER A 5 2.96 11.60 -15.41
C SER A 5 1.65 10.89 -15.74
N GLU A 6 1.30 10.77 -17.02
CA GLU A 6 0.11 10.01 -17.44
C GLU A 6 0.30 8.50 -17.31
N LYS A 7 1.51 7.99 -17.61
CA LYS A 7 1.80 6.56 -17.55
C LYS A 7 1.55 5.94 -16.17
N TYR A 8 1.80 6.70 -15.10
CA TYR A 8 1.61 6.22 -13.73
C TYR A 8 0.29 6.67 -13.12
N ARG A 9 -0.60 7.33 -13.88
CA ARG A 9 -1.90 7.80 -13.38
C ARG A 9 -2.85 6.66 -13.00
N GLN A 10 -2.60 5.44 -13.48
CA GLN A 10 -3.39 4.26 -13.15
C GLN A 10 -2.45 3.09 -12.89
N PHE A 11 -2.83 2.23 -11.95
CA PHE A 11 -2.10 1.00 -11.68
C PHE A 11 -2.42 -0.05 -12.76
N PRO A 12 -1.43 -0.85 -13.20
CA PRO A 12 -1.65 -1.94 -14.15
C PRO A 12 -2.28 -3.19 -13.50
N PHE A 13 -2.75 -3.08 -12.26
CA PHE A 13 -3.44 -4.09 -11.48
C PHE A 13 -4.59 -3.45 -10.70
N PRO A 14 -5.59 -4.23 -10.25
CA PRO A 14 -6.72 -3.69 -9.51
C PRO A 14 -6.28 -2.98 -8.22
N THR A 15 -6.87 -1.82 -7.98
CA THR A 15 -6.78 -1.07 -6.72
C THR A 15 -8.17 -0.86 -6.13
N ARG A 16 -8.21 -0.65 -4.81
CA ARG A 16 -9.44 -0.42 -4.07
C ARG A 16 -9.65 1.07 -3.83
N ARG A 17 -10.90 1.51 -3.85
CA ARG A 17 -11.31 2.91 -3.68
C ARG A 17 -12.31 3.13 -2.55
N ASN A 18 -12.86 2.05 -1.97
CA ASN A 18 -13.57 2.11 -0.70
C ASN A 18 -12.61 2.52 0.42
N ASP A 19 -13.16 2.93 1.56
CA ASP A 19 -12.34 3.28 2.71
C ASP A 19 -11.66 2.00 3.23
N ILE A 20 -10.34 2.06 3.40
CA ILE A 20 -9.56 0.95 3.95
C ILE A 20 -10.05 0.52 5.34
N THR A 21 -10.62 1.45 6.12
CA THR A 21 -11.12 1.18 7.48
C THR A 21 -12.37 0.29 7.50
N ASP A 22 -13.04 0.13 6.35
CA ASP A 22 -14.15 -0.82 6.18
C ASP A 22 -13.67 -2.28 6.32
N GLU A 23 -12.44 -2.57 5.90
CA GLU A 23 -11.90 -3.93 5.81
C GLU A 23 -10.74 -4.19 6.78
N TYR A 24 -10.01 -3.15 7.16
CA TYR A 24 -8.84 -3.25 8.02
C TYR A 24 -8.96 -2.35 9.25
N ASP A 25 -8.49 -2.87 10.38
CA ASP A 25 -8.23 -2.10 11.59
C ASP A 25 -6.79 -1.55 11.54
N LEU A 26 -6.66 -0.23 11.57
CA LEU A 26 -5.39 0.49 11.45
C LEU A 26 -4.83 0.98 12.80
N SER A 27 -5.42 0.54 13.92
CA SER A 27 -5.03 0.96 15.28
C SER A 27 -3.71 0.35 15.78
N GLY A 28 -2.93 -0.26 14.89
CA GLY A 28 -1.69 -0.93 15.25
C GLY A 28 -0.52 -0.02 15.55
N GLU A 29 0.47 -0.60 16.19
CA GLU A 29 1.71 0.06 16.55
C GLU A 29 2.57 0.40 15.32
N LEU A 30 3.43 1.42 15.48
CA LEU A 30 4.44 1.77 14.51
C LEU A 30 5.53 0.69 14.48
N LEU A 31 5.71 0.07 13.32
CA LEU A 31 6.75 -0.93 13.06
C LEU A 31 8.07 -0.27 12.65
N GLY A 32 7.99 0.90 12.01
CA GLY A 32 9.16 1.66 11.60
C GLY A 32 8.84 2.76 10.59
N ALA A 33 9.88 3.41 10.08
CA ALA A 33 9.79 4.39 9.02
C ALA A 33 10.46 3.85 7.75
N GLY A 34 9.66 3.62 6.71
CA GLY A 34 10.18 3.36 5.37
C GLY A 34 10.61 4.67 4.69
N MET A 35 11.32 4.56 3.57
CA MET A 35 11.85 5.73 2.83
C MET A 35 10.80 6.81 2.53
N ASN A 36 9.54 6.43 2.29
CA ASN A 36 8.48 7.34 1.86
C ASN A 36 7.28 7.41 2.83
N GLY A 37 7.37 6.82 4.02
CA GLY A 37 6.26 6.83 4.98
C GLY A 37 6.41 5.86 6.14
N ALA A 38 5.56 6.06 7.15
CA ALA A 38 5.45 5.18 8.31
C ALA A 38 4.89 3.80 7.90
N VAL A 39 5.36 2.77 8.59
CA VAL A 39 4.83 1.41 8.52
C VAL A 39 4.19 1.07 9.85
N LEU A 40 2.91 0.71 9.82
CA LEU A 40 2.08 0.38 10.97
C LEU A 40 1.68 -1.10 10.91
N ALA A 41 1.41 -1.72 12.06
CA ALA A 41 0.64 -2.96 12.09
C ALA A 41 -0.83 -2.67 11.73
N CYS A 42 -1.50 -3.61 11.08
CA CYS A 42 -2.95 -3.57 10.89
C CYS A 42 -3.53 -4.99 10.88
N TRP A 43 -4.85 -5.11 11.00
CA TRP A 43 -5.55 -6.39 11.02
C TRP A 43 -6.72 -6.40 10.05
N HIS A 44 -6.84 -7.43 9.23
CA HIS A 44 -8.02 -7.63 8.40
C HIS A 44 -9.22 -7.99 9.29
N ARG A 45 -10.26 -7.17 9.31
CA ARG A 45 -11.38 -7.26 10.27
C ARG A 45 -12.07 -8.62 10.25
N ALA A 46 -12.36 -9.17 9.07
CA ALA A 46 -13.12 -10.41 8.95
C ALA A 46 -12.32 -11.68 9.24
N THR A 47 -10.99 -11.67 9.04
CA THR A 47 -10.13 -12.85 9.16
C THR A 47 -9.19 -12.77 10.35
N ASN A 48 -9.13 -11.61 11.00
CA ASN A 48 -8.18 -11.26 12.04
C ASN A 48 -6.69 -11.44 11.63
N ARG A 49 -6.42 -11.48 10.32
CA ARG A 49 -5.06 -11.64 9.80
C ARG A 49 -4.26 -10.37 10.07
N LYS A 50 -3.14 -10.51 10.78
CA LYS A 50 -2.17 -9.43 10.99
C LYS A 50 -1.43 -9.14 9.68
N CYS A 51 -1.26 -7.86 9.36
CA CYS A 51 -0.60 -7.35 8.16
C CYS A 51 0.28 -6.15 8.52
N ALA A 52 1.16 -5.76 7.59
CA ALA A 52 1.88 -4.50 7.65
C ALA A 52 1.24 -3.49 6.70
N LEU A 53 0.98 -2.28 7.19
CA LEU A 53 0.43 -1.18 6.41
C LEU A 53 1.52 -0.13 6.18
N LYS A 54 1.76 0.21 4.91
CA LYS A 54 2.58 1.36 4.54
C LYS A 54 1.69 2.46 3.96
N VAL A 55 1.72 3.65 4.58
CA VAL A 55 0.96 4.83 4.10
C VAL A 55 1.93 5.78 3.42
N ILE A 56 1.70 6.07 2.14
CA ILE A 56 2.55 6.98 1.35
C ILE A 56 1.71 8.01 0.61
N LYS A 57 2.21 9.25 0.53
CA LYS A 57 1.56 10.31 -0.24
C LYS A 57 1.54 9.93 -1.72
N ASP A 58 0.37 10.05 -2.35
CA ASP A 58 0.22 9.72 -3.77
C ASP A 58 1.05 10.68 -4.63
N SER A 59 1.96 10.10 -5.40
CA SER A 59 2.87 10.77 -6.32
C SER A 59 3.35 9.79 -7.38
N ASN A 60 3.87 10.28 -8.51
CA ASN A 60 4.43 9.40 -9.54
C ASN A 60 5.52 8.47 -8.99
N ARG A 61 6.35 8.94 -8.04
CA ARG A 61 7.40 8.12 -7.42
C ARG A 61 6.82 7.02 -6.54
N ALA A 62 5.81 7.34 -5.73
CA ALA A 62 5.11 6.36 -4.90
C ALA A 62 4.39 5.30 -5.75
N ARG A 63 3.74 5.72 -6.85
CA ARG A 63 3.10 4.78 -7.78
C ARG A 63 4.12 3.89 -8.48
N CYS A 64 5.26 4.43 -8.92
CA CYS A 64 6.36 3.62 -9.46
C CYS A 64 6.86 2.58 -8.45
N GLU A 65 7.07 2.98 -7.20
CA GLU A 65 7.51 2.08 -6.13
C GLU A 65 6.55 0.90 -5.96
N VAL A 66 5.25 1.19 -5.84
CA VAL A 66 4.21 0.15 -5.65
C VAL A 66 4.09 -0.74 -6.89
N ILE A 67 4.20 -0.19 -8.11
CA ILE A 67 4.18 -0.97 -9.35
C ILE A 67 5.37 -1.92 -9.43
N LEU A 68 6.58 -1.43 -9.14
CA LEU A 68 7.79 -2.24 -9.17
C LEU A 68 7.75 -3.33 -8.11
N HIS A 69 7.31 -3.00 -6.89
CA HIS A 69 7.14 -3.97 -5.82
C HIS A 69 6.13 -5.04 -6.20
N LYS A 70 4.93 -4.67 -6.69
CA LYS A 70 3.92 -5.66 -7.09
C LYS A 70 4.43 -6.62 -8.18
N LYS A 71 5.20 -6.10 -9.15
CA LYS A 71 5.85 -6.93 -10.17
C LYS A 71 6.93 -7.85 -9.60
N ALA A 72 7.70 -7.37 -8.62
CA ALA A 72 8.75 -8.18 -8.00
C ALA A 72 8.17 -9.32 -7.14
N CYS A 73 6.96 -9.15 -6.60
CA CYS A 73 6.23 -10.18 -5.87
C CYS A 73 5.83 -11.38 -6.76
N GLU A 74 5.64 -11.18 -8.07
CA GLU A 74 5.17 -12.22 -8.99
C GLU A 74 6.20 -13.35 -9.10
N GLY A 75 5.88 -14.51 -8.52
CA GLY A 75 6.73 -15.71 -8.56
C GLY A 75 7.94 -15.68 -7.64
N CYS A 76 7.97 -14.83 -6.61
CA CYS A 76 9.09 -14.73 -5.67
C CYS A 76 8.63 -14.73 -4.21
N ASP A 77 8.90 -15.82 -3.49
CA ASP A 77 8.54 -15.99 -2.08
C ASP A 77 9.47 -15.24 -1.11
N HIS A 78 10.63 -14.77 -1.59
CA HIS A 78 11.62 -14.04 -0.78
C HIS A 78 11.38 -12.52 -0.79
N ILE A 79 10.33 -12.06 -1.46
CA ILE A 79 9.92 -10.66 -1.51
C ILE A 79 8.58 -10.53 -0.82
N VAL A 80 8.49 -9.57 0.10
CA VAL A 80 7.27 -9.29 0.87
C VAL A 80 6.10 -9.05 -0.07
N GLN A 81 5.06 -9.86 0.03
CA GLN A 81 3.89 -9.81 -0.84
C GLN A 81 3.01 -8.59 -0.54
N ILE A 82 2.59 -7.89 -1.61
CA ILE A 82 1.54 -6.87 -1.54
C ILE A 82 0.19 -7.58 -1.68
N LEU A 83 -0.62 -7.49 -0.64
CA LEU A 83 -1.94 -8.10 -0.56
C LEU A 83 -2.99 -7.20 -1.23
N ASP A 84 -3.05 -5.93 -0.82
CA ASP A 84 -4.02 -4.95 -1.30
C ASP A 84 -3.39 -3.56 -1.44
N VAL A 85 -3.91 -2.75 -2.35
CA VAL A 85 -3.55 -1.33 -2.50
C VAL A 85 -4.82 -0.50 -2.54
N TYR A 86 -4.96 0.43 -1.61
CA TYR A 86 -6.07 1.39 -1.56
C TYR A 86 -5.61 2.78 -2.00
N GLU A 87 -6.41 3.41 -2.84
CA GLU A 87 -6.30 4.83 -3.18
C GLU A 87 -7.33 5.60 -2.34
N ASN A 88 -6.89 6.21 -1.24
CA ASN A 88 -7.75 6.87 -0.25
C ASN A 88 -7.27 8.29 0.07
N MET A 89 -8.05 9.02 0.87
CA MET A 89 -7.70 10.35 1.34
C MET A 89 -7.25 10.29 2.81
N PHE A 90 -6.19 11.02 3.15
CA PHE A 90 -5.74 11.25 4.53
C PHE A 90 -5.50 12.75 4.69
N GLU A 91 -6.17 13.39 5.63
CA GLU A 91 -6.07 14.85 5.85
C GLU A 91 -6.19 15.67 4.55
N SER A 92 -7.21 15.36 3.73
CA SER A 92 -7.45 16.00 2.42
C SER A 92 -6.34 15.80 1.37
N LYS A 93 -5.39 14.89 1.59
CA LYS A 93 -4.36 14.51 0.64
C LYS A 93 -4.60 13.10 0.14
N ARG A 94 -4.42 12.88 -1.17
CA ARG A 94 -4.44 11.54 -1.74
C ARG A 94 -3.24 10.75 -1.23
N CYS A 95 -3.51 9.55 -0.73
CA CYS A 95 -2.52 8.62 -0.20
C CYS A 95 -2.77 7.23 -0.78
N LEU A 96 -1.69 6.46 -0.88
CA LEU A 96 -1.75 5.04 -1.16
C LEU A 96 -1.55 4.30 0.16
N TYR A 97 -2.45 3.38 0.45
CA TYR A 97 -2.33 2.47 1.59
C TYR A 97 -2.00 1.10 1.03
N VAL A 98 -0.77 0.66 1.28
CA VAL A 98 -0.23 -0.60 0.75
C VAL A 98 -0.25 -1.62 1.87
N ILE A 99 -1.13 -2.61 1.75
CA ILE A 99 -1.19 -3.75 2.68
C ILE A 99 -0.19 -4.80 2.21
N MET A 100 0.69 -5.18 3.11
CA MET A 100 1.73 -6.17 2.92
C MET A 100 1.51 -7.34 3.88
N GLU A 101 1.96 -8.51 3.47
CA GLU A 101 1.99 -9.66 4.36
C GLU A 101 2.85 -9.39 5.61
N TRP A 102 2.52 -10.10 6.69
CA TRP A 102 3.26 -10.02 7.93
C TRP A 102 4.31 -11.13 7.98
N HIS A 103 5.57 -10.76 8.21
CA HIS A 103 6.67 -11.70 8.49
C HIS A 103 7.05 -11.61 9.96
N VAL A 104 7.14 -12.77 10.63
CA VAL A 104 7.67 -12.93 12.00
C VAL A 104 9.08 -13.48 11.92
#